data_AF-A0A087RQV2-F1
#
_entry.id   AF-A0A087RQV2-F1
#
_cell.length_a   1.000
_cell.length_b   1.000
_cell.length_c   1.000
_cell.angle_alpha   90.00
_cell.angle_beta   90.00
_cell.angle_gamma   90.00
#
_symmetry.space_group_name_H-M   'P 1'
#
loop_
_entity.id
_entity.type
_entity.pdbx_description
1 polymer ?
#
loop_
_entity_poly.entity_id
_entity_poly.type
_entity_poly.pdbx_seq_one_letter_code
_entity_poly.pdbx_strand_id
1 'polypeptide(L)' 'TMIEILVCDCWEDLQPGGFESVDAWLSTAAEKYATSSQATLKSKIEGIENVNLILEITSNDESYLWTLIVFK' A
#
# COMPACT_ATOMS: atom_id res chain seq x y z
N THR A 1 -14.75 -5.11 11.15
CA THR A 1 -14.86 -3.69 10.76
C THR A 1 -13.50 -3.26 10.27
N MET A 2 -13.46 -2.73 9.06
CA MET A 2 -12.25 -2.27 8.38
C MET A 2 -11.65 -1.10 9.17
N ILE A 3 -10.33 -0.93 9.15
CA ILE A 3 -9.70 0.27 9.72
C ILE A 3 -10.22 1.44 8.88
N GLU A 4 -11.05 2.31 9.48
CA GLU A 4 -11.70 3.41 8.75
C GLU A 4 -10.71 4.47 8.29
N ILE A 5 -9.61 4.64 9.03
CA ILE A 5 -8.59 5.64 8.75
C ILE A 5 -7.22 4.98 8.95
N LEU A 6 -6.64 4.50 7.84
CA LEU A 6 -5.31 3.87 7.82
C LEU A 6 -4.18 4.92 7.89
N VAL A 7 -4.50 6.17 7.54
CA VAL A 7 -3.57 7.30 7.36
C VAL A 7 -4.22 8.60 7.89
N CYS A 8 -3.94 9.78 7.35
CA CYS A 8 -4.69 11.01 7.64
C CYS A 8 -5.96 11.11 6.77
N ASP A 9 -6.89 11.99 7.14
CA ASP A 9 -8.00 12.43 6.28
C ASP A 9 -7.51 13.29 5.09
N CYS A 10 -6.22 13.64 5.06
CA CYS A 10 -5.58 14.45 4.03
C CYS A 10 -5.24 13.70 2.74
N TRP A 11 -5.56 12.40 2.65
CA TRP A 11 -5.21 11.58 1.48
C TRP A 11 -5.88 12.09 0.18
N GLU A 12 -7.17 12.42 0.24
CA GLU A 12 -7.93 12.87 -0.94
C GLU A 12 -7.37 14.18 -1.52
N ASP A 13 -6.86 15.06 -0.64
CA ASP A 13 -6.25 16.33 -1.03
C ASP A 13 -4.82 16.15 -1.58
N LEU A 14 -4.03 15.28 -0.95
CA LEU A 14 -2.62 15.07 -1.31
C LEU A 14 -2.43 14.12 -2.51
N GLN A 15 -3.37 13.19 -2.71
CA GLN A 15 -3.32 12.10 -3.71
C GLN A 15 -1.92 11.48 -3.85
N PRO A 16 -1.35 11.02 -2.72
CA PRO A 16 0.06 10.66 -2.68
C PRO A 16 0.31 9.43 -3.58
N GLY A 17 1.36 9.51 -4.40
CA GLY A 17 1.64 8.50 -5.43
C GLY A 17 0.64 8.50 -6.60
N GLY A 18 -0.26 9.50 -6.68
CA GLY A 18 -1.28 9.62 -7.73
C GLY A 18 -2.50 8.73 -7.51
N PHE A 19 -2.71 8.22 -6.30
CA PHE A 19 -3.85 7.35 -5.98
C PHE A 19 -4.98 8.15 -5.32
N GLU A 20 -6.19 7.97 -5.85
CA GLU A 20 -7.41 8.63 -5.34
C GLU A 20 -7.75 8.21 -3.90
N SER A 21 -7.38 6.99 -3.49
CA SER A 21 -7.58 6.48 -2.14
C SER A 21 -6.55 5.43 -1.75
N VAL A 22 -6.50 5.11 -0.46
CA VAL A 22 -5.69 4.00 0.08
C VAL A 22 -6.11 2.68 -0.56
N ASP A 23 -7.41 2.43 -0.72
CA ASP A 23 -7.93 1.23 -1.36
C ASP A 23 -7.45 1.12 -2.81
N ALA A 24 -7.47 2.21 -3.58
CA ALA A 24 -6.98 2.22 -4.95
C ALA A 24 -5.49 1.85 -5.04
N TRP A 25 -4.68 2.34 -4.09
CA TRP A 25 -3.28 1.97 -3.97
C TRP A 25 -3.10 0.48 -3.65
N LEU A 26 -3.81 -0.04 -2.65
CA LEU A 26 -3.75 -1.45 -2.26
C LEU A 26 -4.20 -2.39 -3.39
N SER A 27 -5.31 -2.08 -4.07
CA SER A 27 -5.81 -2.83 -5.23
C SER A 27 -4.80 -2.84 -6.37
N THR A 28 -4.23 -1.68 -6.70
CA THR A 28 -3.20 -1.58 -7.76
C THR A 28 -1.96 -2.40 -7.42
N ALA A 29 -1.53 -2.39 -6.16
CA ALA A 29 -0.41 -3.22 -5.72
C ALA A 29 -0.72 -4.72 -5.83
N ALA A 30 -1.95 -5.13 -5.49
CA ALA A 30 -2.43 -6.51 -5.66
C ALA A 30 -2.36 -6.96 -7.13
N GLU A 31 -2.90 -6.14 -8.03
CA GLU A 31 -2.97 -6.43 -9.47
C GLU A 31 -1.58 -6.51 -10.10
N LYS A 32 -0.69 -5.56 -9.74
CA LYS A 32 0.72 -5.60 -10.16
C LYS A 32 1.44 -6.83 -9.63
N TYR A 33 1.17 -7.25 -8.39
CA TYR A 33 1.77 -8.46 -7.85
C TYR A 33 1.29 -9.71 -8.60
N ALA A 34 -0.02 -9.83 -8.85
CA ALA A 34 -0.62 -10.98 -9.52
C ALA A 34 -0.08 -11.22 -10.95
N THR A 35 0.43 -10.17 -11.59
CA THR A 35 1.04 -10.22 -12.92
C THR A 35 2.56 -10.23 -12.90
N SER A 36 3.18 -10.17 -11.72
CA SER A 36 4.63 -10.15 -11.53
C SER A 36 5.20 -11.55 -11.39
N SER A 37 6.44 -11.76 -11.86
CA SER A 37 7.24 -12.95 -11.57
C SER A 37 8.07 -12.82 -10.28
N GLN A 38 7.98 -11.69 -9.58
CA GLN A 38 8.74 -11.42 -8.36
C GLN A 38 8.10 -12.09 -7.15
N ALA A 39 8.92 -12.76 -6.33
CA ALA A 39 8.48 -13.36 -5.07
C ALA A 39 8.07 -12.32 -4.01
N THR A 40 8.46 -11.06 -4.18
CA THR A 40 8.08 -9.95 -3.31
C THR A 40 7.98 -8.66 -4.11
N LEU A 41 6.90 -7.92 -3.92
CA LEU A 41 6.69 -6.59 -4.48
C LEU A 41 6.64 -5.57 -3.36
N LYS A 42 7.37 -4.47 -3.53
CA LYS A 42 7.39 -3.34 -2.60
C LYS A 42 6.80 -2.11 -3.29
N SER A 43 5.85 -1.46 -2.62
CA SER A 43 5.25 -0.19 -3.04
C SER A 43 5.46 0.83 -1.94
N LYS A 44 6.02 2.00 -2.27
CA LYS A 44 6.33 3.06 -1.31
C LYS A 44 5.51 4.30 -1.64
N ILE A 45 4.90 4.88 -0.62
CA ILE A 45 4.26 6.19 -0.68
C ILE A 45 4.95 7.13 0.32
N GLU A 46 5.30 8.32 -0.18
CA GLU A 46 5.95 9.40 0.56
C GLU A 46 5.07 10.65 0.52
N GLY A 47 5.35 11.61 1.40
CA GLY A 47 4.71 12.93 1.35
C GLY A 47 3.36 13.06 2.06
N ILE A 48 3.02 12.11 2.94
CA ILE A 48 1.83 12.19 3.80
C ILE A 48 2.27 12.66 5.17
N GLU A 49 1.97 13.91 5.58
CA GLU A 49 2.16 14.46 6.95
C GLU A 49 3.31 13.85 7.80
N ASN A 50 4.53 13.78 7.24
CA ASN A 50 5.75 13.20 7.82
C ASN A 50 5.76 11.67 8.05
N VAL A 51 4.71 10.94 7.67
CA VAL A 51 4.68 9.48 7.62
C VAL A 51 5.06 8.97 6.23
N ASN A 52 5.93 7.96 6.20
CA ASN A 52 6.20 7.18 4.99
C ASN A 52 5.54 5.81 5.10
N LEU A 53 4.88 5.40 4.03
CA LEU A 53 4.23 4.09 3.95
C LEU A 53 4.99 3.17 3.02
N ILE A 54 5.22 1.94 3.46
CA ILE A 54 5.69 0.86 2.59
C ILE A 54 4.70 -0.29 2.69
N LEU A 55 4.23 -0.75 1.53
CA LEU A 55 3.49 -1.99 1.38
C LEU A 55 4.41 -3.04 0.76
N GLU A 56 4.54 -4.18 1.43
CA GLU A 56 5.21 -5.36 0.90
C GLU A 56 4.20 -6.49 0.74
N ILE A 57 4.17 -7.08 -0.45
CA ILE A 57 3.36 -8.26 -0.76
C ILE A 57 4.34 -9.39 -1.09
N THR A 58 4.29 -10.46 -0.30
CA THR A 58 5.09 -11.67 -0.49
C THR A 58 4.15 -12.86 -0.57
N SER A 59 4.32 -13.76 -1.53
CA SER A 59 3.59 -15.03 -1.57
C SER A 59 4.51 -16.19 -1.24
N ASN A 60 3.94 -17.18 -0.55
CA ASN A 60 4.46 -18.55 -0.53
C ASN A 60 3.45 -19.46 -1.23
N ASP A 61 3.73 -20.76 -1.31
CA ASP A 61 2.94 -21.73 -2.08
C ASP A 61 1.46 -21.83 -1.62
N GLU A 62 1.13 -21.36 -0.41
CA GLU A 62 -0.20 -21.54 0.21
C GLU A 62 -0.88 -20.23 0.65
N SER A 63 -0.18 -19.09 0.61
CA SER A 63 -0.68 -17.84 1.20
C SER A 63 -0.01 -16.58 0.65
N TYR A 64 -0.68 -15.44 0.87
CA TYR A 64 -0.13 -14.11 0.67
C TYR A 64 0.10 -13.44 2.02
N LEU A 65 1.30 -12.93 2.24
CA LEU A 65 1.64 -12.07 3.37
C LEU A 65 1.65 -10.61 2.88
N TRP A 66 0.79 -9.81 3.50
CA TRP A 66 0.71 -8.36 3.29
C TRP A 66 1.30 -7.65 4.50
N THR A 67 2.35 -6.88 4.29
CA THR A 67 3.02 -6.10 5.34
C THR A 67 2.88 -4.62 5.04
N LEU A 68 2.25 -3.88 5.95
CA LEU A 68 2.23 -2.42 5.94
C LEU A 68 3.20 -1.90 6.99
N ILE A 69 4.15 -1.08 6.56
CA ILE A 69 5.14 -0.43 7.43
C ILE A 69 4.88 1.08 7.41
N VAL A 70 4.72 1.66 8.60
CA VAL A 70 4.51 3.10 8.80
C VAL A 70 5.73 3.67 9.54
N PHE A 71 6.49 4.52 8.87
CA PHE A 71 7.61 5.24 9.48
C PHE A 71 7.15 6.60 9.99
N LYS A 72 7.49 6.94 11.24
CA LYS A 72 7.30 8.27 11.85
C LYS A 72 8.57 9.09 11.78
#